data_AF-A0A1F0BHR6-F1
#
_entry.id   AF-A0A1F0BHR6-F1
#
_cell.length_a   1.000
_cell.length_b   1.000
_cell.length_c   1.000
_cell.angle_alpha   90.00
_cell.angle_beta   90.00
_cell.angle_gamma   90.00
#
_symmetry.space_group_name_H-M   'P 1'
#
loop_
_entity.id
_entity.type
_entity.pdbx_description
1 polymer ?
#
loop_
_entity_poly.entity_id
_entity_poly.type
_entity_poly.pdbx_seq_one_letter_code
_entity_poly.pdbx_strand_id
1 'polypeptide(L)'
;MIQIFNPSRLTRQPFFRDLVDYLDQHDDVILREIKAQFPEVAVDKLLEEYIKAGLILRENKRYYLNLPFLESTESLELDQEVFVRDDSPIYQEILEKDFQTELRNQTNAAILKEYTDFAREKMTLSNYFYKVKHQYPLTEEQQALYGILGDVNPEYALKYMTTFLLKFLKKDQLMQKRRDIFVDSLVLLGYIVQNEDGKYELTVEFDKERLIFIK
;
A
#
# COMPACT_ATOMS: atom_id res chain seq x y z
N MET A 1 14.87 -12.71 8.16
CA MET A 1 13.47 -12.85 8.61
C MET A 1 12.55 -12.98 7.40
N ILE A 2 11.35 -13.52 7.59
CA ILE A 2 10.36 -13.65 6.51
C ILE A 2 9.55 -12.35 6.45
N GLN A 3 9.59 -11.69 5.30
CA GLN A 3 8.80 -10.51 4.98
C GLN A 3 7.51 -10.91 4.27
N ILE A 4 6.42 -10.24 4.64
CA ILE A 4 5.09 -10.44 4.05
C ILE A 4 4.60 -9.12 3.45
N PHE A 5 4.49 -9.07 2.13
CA PHE A 5 3.91 -7.94 1.41
C PHE A 5 2.44 -8.19 1.09
N ASN A 6 1.65 -7.11 1.07
CA ASN A 6 0.20 -7.11 0.82
C ASN A 6 -0.55 -8.22 1.59
N PRO A 7 -0.41 -8.28 2.93
CA PRO A 7 -0.93 -9.41 3.69
C PRO A 7 -2.46 -9.48 3.63
N SER A 8 -2.96 -10.67 3.36
CA SER A 8 -4.36 -11.03 3.47
C SER A 8 -4.90 -10.85 4.89
N ARG A 9 -6.23 -10.97 5.04
CA ARG A 9 -6.88 -10.88 6.36
C ARG A 9 -6.33 -11.89 7.37
N LEU A 10 -5.81 -13.01 6.89
CA LEU A 10 -5.29 -14.10 7.73
C LEU A 10 -3.84 -13.83 8.14
N THR A 11 -2.99 -13.39 7.20
CA THR A 11 -1.54 -13.21 7.39
C THR A 11 -1.18 -11.85 7.98
N ARG A 12 -2.10 -10.89 7.98
CA ARG A 12 -1.95 -9.60 8.68
C ARG A 12 -2.13 -9.73 10.20
N GLN A 13 -2.61 -10.88 10.69
CA GLN A 13 -2.82 -11.07 12.13
C GLN A 13 -1.47 -11.03 12.86
N PRO A 14 -1.35 -10.32 14.00
CA PRO A 14 -0.10 -10.27 14.77
C PRO A 14 0.41 -11.66 15.12
N PHE A 15 -0.49 -12.52 15.61
CA PHE A 15 -0.16 -13.90 15.94
C PHE A 15 0.42 -14.71 14.76
N PHE A 16 -0.04 -14.47 13.52
CA PHE A 16 0.51 -15.18 12.38
C PHE A 16 1.98 -14.81 12.16
N ARG A 17 2.33 -13.53 12.27
CA ARG A 17 3.72 -13.07 12.13
C ARG A 17 4.61 -13.66 13.23
N ASP A 18 4.16 -13.56 14.47
CA ASP A 18 4.90 -14.10 15.62
C ASP A 18 5.08 -15.63 15.52
N LEU A 19 4.06 -16.33 15.03
CA LEU A 19 4.12 -17.76 14.79
C LEU A 19 5.10 -18.10 13.66
N VAL A 20 5.10 -17.32 12.57
CA VAL A 20 6.04 -17.52 11.46
C VAL A 20 7.48 -17.36 11.94
N ASP A 21 7.77 -16.29 12.67
CA ASP A 21 9.10 -16.05 13.22
C ASP A 21 9.53 -17.16 14.21
N TYR A 22 8.59 -17.66 15.02
CA TYR A 22 8.86 -18.75 15.96
C TYR A 22 9.18 -20.07 15.23
N LEU A 23 8.38 -20.43 14.23
CA LEU A 23 8.56 -21.67 13.46
C LEU A 23 9.74 -21.60 12.47
N ASP A 24 10.18 -20.41 12.04
CA ASP A 24 11.39 -20.25 11.21
C ASP A 24 12.68 -20.51 12.03
N GLN A 25 12.60 -20.39 13.35
CA GLN A 25 13.74 -20.56 14.28
C GLN A 25 13.77 -21.92 14.98
N HIS A 26 12.68 -22.69 14.92
CA HIS A 26 12.54 -23.94 15.67
C HIS A 26 12.00 -25.05 14.76
N ASP A 27 12.72 -26.16 14.75
CA ASP A 27 12.27 -27.40 14.11
C ASP A 27 11.47 -28.27 15.09
N ASP A 28 10.68 -29.20 14.55
CA ASP A 28 9.93 -30.20 15.34
C ASP A 28 9.01 -29.62 16.43
N VAL A 29 8.45 -28.43 16.19
CA VAL A 29 7.59 -27.74 17.17
C VAL A 29 6.27 -28.48 17.41
N ILE A 30 5.89 -28.67 18.67
CA ILE A 30 4.58 -29.22 19.07
C ILE A 30 3.61 -28.16 19.58
N LEU A 31 2.33 -28.49 19.52
CA LEU A 31 1.24 -27.63 20.01
C LEU A 31 1.44 -27.12 21.44
N ARG A 32 2.02 -27.94 22.33
CA ARG A 32 2.26 -27.53 23.73
C ARG A 32 3.27 -26.39 23.82
N GLU A 33 4.28 -26.37 22.96
CA GLU A 33 5.31 -25.33 22.92
C GLU A 33 4.72 -24.04 22.36
N ILE A 34 3.95 -24.14 21.27
CA ILE A 34 3.24 -22.97 20.71
C ILE A 34 2.31 -22.35 21.75
N LYS A 35 1.53 -23.16 22.47
CA LYS A 35 0.65 -22.66 23.55
C LYS A 35 1.41 -22.04 24.72
N ALA A 36 2.58 -22.57 25.06
CA ALA A 36 3.42 -22.02 26.12
C ALA A 36 4.01 -20.66 25.71
N GLN A 37 4.39 -20.51 24.43
CA GLN A 37 4.90 -19.26 23.88
C GLN A 37 3.80 -18.20 23.71
N PHE A 38 2.58 -18.62 23.38
CA PHE A 38 1.45 -17.72 23.11
C PHE A 38 0.23 -18.04 24.01
N PRO A 39 0.33 -17.81 25.33
CA PRO A 39 -0.67 -18.27 26.30
C PRO A 39 -2.02 -17.53 26.20
N GLU A 40 -2.02 -16.28 25.72
CA GLU A 40 -3.23 -15.44 25.63
C GLU A 40 -3.98 -15.62 24.31
N VAL A 41 -3.43 -16.41 23.38
CA VAL A 41 -3.98 -16.59 22.04
C VAL A 41 -4.80 -17.88 21.97
N ALA A 42 -5.92 -17.85 21.23
CA ALA A 42 -6.70 -19.04 20.89
C ALA A 42 -5.99 -19.89 19.82
N VAL A 43 -4.81 -20.43 20.17
CA VAL A 43 -3.87 -21.10 19.27
C VAL A 43 -4.51 -22.22 18.46
N ASP A 44 -5.34 -23.07 19.07
CA ASP A 44 -5.95 -24.22 18.38
C ASP A 44 -6.79 -23.78 17.16
N LYS A 45 -7.63 -22.76 17.35
CA LYS A 45 -8.51 -22.25 16.29
C LYS A 45 -7.72 -21.61 15.15
N LEU A 46 -6.74 -20.78 15.50
CA LEU A 46 -5.94 -20.06 14.50
C LEU A 46 -5.04 -21.02 13.71
N LEU A 47 -4.42 -22.00 14.36
CA LEU A 47 -3.65 -23.03 13.66
C LEU A 47 -4.51 -23.84 12.69
N GLU A 48 -5.75 -24.18 13.06
CA GLU A 48 -6.66 -24.86 12.13
C GLU A 48 -6.98 -23.99 10.90
N GLU A 49 -7.18 -22.68 11.08
CA GLU A 49 -7.36 -21.73 9.98
C GLU A 49 -6.13 -21.66 9.07
N TYR A 50 -4.92 -21.59 9.63
CA TYR A 50 -3.67 -21.53 8.86
C TYR A 50 -3.35 -22.84 8.14
N ILE A 51 -3.63 -23.99 8.77
CA ILE A 51 -3.47 -25.31 8.14
C ILE A 51 -4.45 -25.45 6.97
N LYS A 52 -5.70 -25.03 7.16
CA LYS A 52 -6.71 -25.05 6.09
C LYS A 52 -6.34 -24.14 4.93
N ALA A 53 -5.69 -23.00 5.21
CA ALA A 53 -5.16 -22.10 4.19
C ALA A 53 -3.87 -22.63 3.52
N GLY A 54 -3.32 -23.74 4.01
CA GLY A 54 -2.08 -24.32 3.50
C GLY A 54 -0.81 -23.58 3.90
N LEU A 55 -0.90 -22.59 4.81
CA LEU A 55 0.25 -21.78 5.25
C LEU A 55 1.11 -22.50 6.30
N ILE A 56 0.49 -23.41 7.05
CA ILE A 56 1.11 -24.24 8.08
C ILE A 56 0.82 -25.70 7.76
N LEU A 57 1.84 -26.55 7.86
CA LEU A 57 1.70 -27.99 7.71
C LEU A 57 1.71 -28.64 9.09
N ARG A 58 0.88 -29.68 9.27
CA ARG A 58 0.89 -30.50 10.49
C ARG A 58 1.13 -31.96 10.14
N GLU A 59 2.28 -32.49 10.54
CA GLU A 59 2.65 -33.89 10.33
C GLU A 59 3.17 -34.50 11.63
N ASN A 60 2.75 -35.72 11.95
CA ASN A 60 3.21 -36.44 13.16
C ASN A 60 3.11 -35.61 14.47
N LYS A 61 2.08 -34.77 14.58
CA LYS A 61 1.85 -33.81 15.69
C LYS A 61 2.85 -32.65 15.79
N ARG A 62 3.70 -32.47 14.77
CA ARG A 62 4.63 -31.36 14.60
C ARG A 62 4.05 -30.33 13.63
N TYR A 63 4.44 -29.08 13.77
CA TYR A 63 3.96 -27.95 12.96
C TYR A 63 5.13 -27.32 12.21
N TYR A 64 4.94 -27.07 10.92
CA TYR A 64 5.98 -26.53 10.03
C TYR A 64 5.41 -25.38 9.19
N LEU A 65 6.28 -24.47 8.77
CA LEU A 65 5.94 -23.48 7.75
C LEU A 65 5.72 -24.15 6.40
N ASN A 66 4.66 -23.75 5.70
CA ASN A 66 4.39 -24.15 4.33
C ASN A 66 4.03 -22.90 3.50
N LEU A 67 4.85 -21.86 3.62
CA LEU A 67 4.62 -20.59 2.96
C LEU A 67 4.99 -20.67 1.47
N PRO A 68 4.15 -20.15 0.57
CA PRO A 68 4.48 -20.06 -0.85
C PRO A 68 5.47 -18.91 -1.07
N PHE A 69 6.75 -19.17 -0.86
CA PHE A 69 7.81 -18.19 -1.12
C PHE A 69 7.81 -17.79 -2.59
N LEU A 70 7.99 -16.50 -2.86
CA LEU A 70 8.15 -16.02 -4.21
C LEU A 70 9.49 -16.51 -4.77
N GLU A 71 9.45 -17.17 -5.93
CA GLU A 71 10.64 -17.71 -6.61
C GLU A 71 11.16 -16.78 -7.73
N SER A 72 10.31 -15.89 -8.26
CA SER A 72 10.66 -14.98 -9.34
C SER A 72 9.80 -13.72 -9.30
N THR A 73 10.38 -12.60 -9.74
CA THR A 73 9.72 -11.29 -9.79
C THR A 73 9.23 -10.91 -11.20
N GLU A 74 9.38 -11.79 -12.19
CA GLU A 74 9.02 -11.52 -13.60
C GLU A 74 7.53 -11.20 -13.80
N SER A 75 6.65 -11.90 -13.10
CA SER A 75 5.19 -11.72 -13.18
C SER A 75 4.60 -11.16 -11.88
N LEU A 76 5.38 -10.40 -11.12
CA LEU A 76 4.95 -9.82 -9.86
C LEU A 76 3.88 -8.74 -10.09
N GLU A 77 2.71 -8.91 -9.48
CA GLU A 77 1.62 -7.91 -9.53
C GLU A 77 1.60 -7.06 -8.25
N LEU A 78 1.37 -5.75 -8.36
CA LEU A 78 1.48 -4.79 -7.25
C LEU A 78 0.69 -5.17 -5.98
N ASP A 79 -0.49 -5.78 -6.13
CA ASP A 79 -1.37 -6.14 -5.01
C ASP A 79 -1.27 -7.62 -4.60
N GLN A 80 -0.28 -8.35 -5.15
CA GLN A 80 -0.06 -9.76 -4.85
C GLN A 80 0.47 -9.92 -3.42
N GLU A 81 -0.10 -10.88 -2.68
CA GLU A 81 0.46 -11.34 -1.40
C GLU A 81 1.75 -12.12 -1.66
N VAL A 82 2.85 -11.69 -1.04
CA VAL A 82 4.18 -12.26 -1.27
C VAL A 82 4.86 -12.56 0.05
N PHE A 83 5.45 -13.75 0.13
CA PHE A 83 6.35 -14.17 1.19
C PHE A 83 7.77 -14.24 0.63
N VAL A 84 8.71 -13.59 1.29
CA VAL A 84 10.10 -13.53 0.83
C VAL A 84 11.03 -13.43 2.03
N ARG A 85 12.22 -14.03 1.97
CA ARG A 85 13.24 -13.80 3.01
C ARG A 85 13.99 -12.51 2.72
N ASP A 86 14.21 -11.69 3.74
CA ASP A 86 14.91 -10.40 3.62
C ASP A 86 16.38 -10.52 3.17
N ASP A 87 16.99 -11.69 3.33
CA ASP A 87 18.35 -12.01 2.88
C ASP A 87 18.42 -12.56 1.45
N SER A 88 17.28 -12.72 0.78
CA SER A 88 17.20 -13.26 -0.58
C SER A 88 17.44 -12.19 -1.66
N PRO A 89 17.99 -12.55 -2.83
CA PRO A 89 18.09 -11.63 -3.97
C PRO A 89 16.72 -11.14 -4.45
N ILE A 90 15.69 -12.00 -4.34
CA ILE A 90 14.30 -11.68 -4.71
C ILE A 90 13.78 -10.50 -3.88
N TYR A 91 14.14 -10.42 -2.60
CA TYR A 91 13.75 -9.28 -1.77
C TYR A 91 14.31 -7.97 -2.31
N GLN A 92 15.58 -7.95 -2.73
CA GLN A 92 16.19 -6.76 -3.34
C GLN A 92 15.52 -6.42 -4.68
N GLU A 93 15.25 -7.41 -5.53
CA GLU A 93 14.51 -7.20 -6.78
C GLU A 93 13.12 -6.60 -6.56
N ILE A 94 12.42 -7.00 -5.49
CA ILE A 94 11.12 -6.42 -5.12
C ILE A 94 11.26 -4.94 -4.76
N LEU A 95 12.29 -4.59 -3.95
CA LEU A 95 12.52 -3.21 -3.52
C LEU A 95 12.92 -2.28 -4.66
N GLU A 96 13.61 -2.80 -5.67
CA GLU A 96 14.04 -2.04 -6.86
C GLU A 96 12.93 -1.88 -7.91
N LYS A 97 11.81 -2.61 -7.79
CA LYS A 97 10.71 -2.52 -8.75
C LYS A 97 9.80 -1.33 -8.47
N ASP A 98 9.53 -0.60 -9.55
CA ASP A 98 8.49 0.41 -9.60
C ASP A 98 7.25 -0.10 -10.33
N PHE A 99 6.09 0.24 -9.79
CA PHE A 99 4.78 -0.11 -10.32
C PHE A 99 4.03 1.15 -10.69
N GLN A 100 3.36 1.11 -11.83
CA GLN A 100 2.54 2.20 -12.30
C GLN A 100 1.09 2.01 -11.86
N THR A 101 0.49 3.06 -11.30
CA THR A 101 -0.92 3.08 -10.92
C THR A 101 -1.65 4.20 -11.66
N GLU A 102 -2.94 3.99 -11.94
CA GLU A 102 -3.80 5.01 -12.54
C GLU A 102 -5.02 5.25 -11.67
N LEU A 103 -5.25 6.50 -11.28
CA LEU A 103 -6.46 6.93 -10.59
C LEU A 103 -7.36 7.67 -11.56
N ARG A 104 -8.63 7.27 -11.56
CA ARG A 104 -9.69 7.80 -12.42
C ARG A 104 -10.93 8.07 -11.57
N ASN A 105 -11.78 8.95 -12.07
CA ASN A 105 -13.12 9.20 -11.51
C ASN A 105 -14.16 9.09 -12.63
N GLN A 106 -15.44 9.05 -12.25
CA GLN A 106 -16.57 8.94 -13.16
C GLN A 106 -17.03 10.30 -13.73
N THR A 107 -16.57 11.42 -13.16
CA THR A 107 -17.05 12.77 -13.50
C THR A 107 -16.30 13.37 -14.69
N ASN A 108 -15.02 13.05 -14.87
CA ASN A 108 -14.21 13.57 -15.96
C ASN A 108 -13.19 12.51 -16.43
N ALA A 109 -12.54 12.78 -17.58
CA ALA A 109 -11.61 11.86 -18.22
C ALA A 109 -10.16 12.00 -17.74
N ALA A 110 -9.89 12.79 -16.69
CA ALA A 110 -8.53 12.97 -16.19
C ALA A 110 -8.00 11.69 -15.54
N ILE A 111 -6.71 11.44 -15.75
CA ILE A 111 -6.01 10.29 -15.20
C ILE A 111 -4.84 10.82 -14.38
N LEU A 112 -4.74 10.39 -13.13
CA LEU A 112 -3.53 10.60 -12.33
C LEU A 112 -2.70 9.31 -12.44
N LYS A 113 -1.57 9.39 -13.14
CA LYS A 113 -0.61 8.31 -13.29
C LYS A 113 0.49 8.49 -12.26
N GLU A 114 0.64 7.54 -11.35
CA GLU A 114 1.62 7.60 -10.27
C GLU A 114 2.50 6.35 -10.26
N TYR A 115 3.79 6.50 -9.96
CA TYR A 115 4.69 5.38 -9.71
C TYR A 115 4.88 5.10 -8.21
N THR A 116 4.85 3.82 -7.83
CA THR A 116 5.01 3.37 -6.45
C THR A 116 6.00 2.22 -6.35
N ASP A 117 6.65 2.10 -5.19
CA ASP A 117 7.28 0.86 -4.77
C ASP A 117 6.22 -0.22 -4.43
N PHE A 118 6.66 -1.47 -4.31
CA PHE A 118 5.80 -2.61 -3.98
C PHE A 118 5.18 -2.53 -2.57
N ALA A 119 5.88 -1.93 -1.60
CA ALA A 119 5.44 -1.78 -0.21
C ALA A 119 4.40 -0.65 -0.02
N ARG A 120 4.15 0.13 -1.09
CA ARG A 120 3.28 1.31 -1.10
C ARG A 120 3.70 2.35 -0.06
N GLU A 121 5.01 2.52 0.13
CA GLU A 121 5.58 3.49 1.06
C GLU A 121 5.71 4.89 0.47
N LYS A 122 5.86 5.01 -0.86
CA LYS A 122 5.87 6.30 -1.55
C LYS A 122 4.60 7.11 -1.27
N MET A 123 4.77 8.43 -1.19
CA MET A 123 3.71 9.40 -0.96
C MET A 123 2.92 9.67 -2.24
N THR A 124 2.07 8.73 -2.60
CA THR A 124 1.16 8.80 -3.75
C THR A 124 -0.29 8.72 -3.27
N LEU A 125 -1.20 9.32 -4.05
CA LEU A 125 -2.62 9.29 -3.73
C LEU A 125 -3.17 7.86 -3.81
N SER A 126 -2.64 7.06 -4.73
CA SER A 126 -2.96 5.65 -4.92
C SER A 126 -2.63 4.83 -3.67
N ASN A 127 -1.42 4.99 -3.13
CA ASN A 127 -0.98 4.30 -1.93
C ASN A 127 -1.79 4.71 -0.71
N TYR A 128 -2.07 6.01 -0.58
CA TYR A 128 -2.90 6.54 0.50
C TYR A 128 -4.28 5.87 0.51
N PHE A 129 -5.02 5.92 -0.60
CA PHE A 129 -6.35 5.32 -0.67
C PHE A 129 -6.34 3.81 -0.46
N TYR A 130 -5.32 3.13 -0.99
CA TYR A 130 -5.15 1.70 -0.78
C TYR A 130 -4.96 1.37 0.71
N LYS A 131 -4.02 2.02 1.39
CA LYS A 131 -3.74 1.75 2.80
C LYS A 131 -4.92 2.11 3.71
N VAL A 132 -5.61 3.22 3.45
CA VAL A 132 -6.83 3.60 4.19
C VAL A 132 -7.92 2.54 4.02
N LYS A 133 -8.18 2.07 2.79
CA LYS A 133 -9.18 1.04 2.51
C LYS A 133 -8.87 -0.30 3.19
N HIS A 134 -7.59 -0.70 3.20
CA HIS A 134 -7.14 -1.97 3.76
C HIS A 134 -6.79 -1.90 5.27
N GLN A 135 -6.86 -0.70 5.87
CA GLN A 135 -6.48 -0.41 7.25
C GLN A 135 -5.02 -0.77 7.53
N TYR A 136 -4.15 -0.50 6.57
CA TYR A 136 -2.71 -0.66 6.73
C TYR A 136 -2.09 0.57 7.41
N PRO A 137 -0.96 0.40 8.12
CA PRO A 137 -0.23 1.52 8.71
C PRO A 137 0.17 2.56 7.66
N LEU A 138 -0.12 3.82 7.95
CA LEU A 138 0.28 4.96 7.14
C LEU A 138 1.67 5.44 7.56
N THR A 139 2.51 5.80 6.58
CA THR A 139 3.77 6.51 6.83
C THR A 139 3.52 7.91 7.40
N GLU A 140 4.54 8.57 7.95
CA GLU A 140 4.39 9.93 8.51
C GLU A 140 3.83 10.93 7.49
N GLU A 141 4.32 10.88 6.26
CA GLU A 141 3.82 11.72 5.16
C GLU A 141 2.36 11.39 4.82
N GLN A 142 2.01 10.11 4.75
CA GLN A 142 0.63 9.66 4.50
C GLN A 142 -0.31 10.05 5.65
N GLN A 143 0.17 10.11 6.89
CA GLN A 143 -0.60 10.62 8.03
C GLN A 143 -0.85 12.13 7.93
N ALA A 144 0.10 12.91 7.42
CA ALA A 144 -0.12 14.33 7.14
C ALA A 144 -1.26 14.53 6.11
N LEU A 145 -1.31 13.69 5.08
CA LEU A 145 -2.43 13.69 4.11
C LEU A 145 -3.74 13.23 4.76
N TYR A 146 -3.70 12.23 5.64
CA TYR A 146 -4.86 11.82 6.42
C TYR A 146 -5.42 12.98 7.29
N GLY A 147 -4.54 13.81 7.86
CA GLY A 147 -4.96 15.00 8.60
C GLY A 147 -5.73 16.04 7.77
N ILE A 148 -5.57 16.03 6.44
CA ILE A 148 -6.26 16.94 5.51
C ILE A 148 -7.52 16.29 4.93
N LEU A 149 -7.40 15.05 4.41
CA LEU A 149 -8.46 14.36 3.69
C LEU A 149 -9.35 13.49 4.57
N GLY A 150 -8.80 12.91 5.64
CA GLY A 150 -9.46 11.87 6.43
C GLY A 150 -9.86 10.65 5.60
N ASP A 151 -10.94 9.99 6.01
CA ASP A 151 -11.51 8.82 5.34
C ASP A 151 -12.41 9.16 4.13
N VAL A 152 -12.11 10.27 3.43
CA VAL A 152 -12.90 10.72 2.29
C VAL A 152 -13.00 9.63 1.22
N ASN A 153 -14.18 9.53 0.62
CA ASN A 153 -14.40 8.64 -0.51
C ASN A 153 -13.45 8.98 -1.68
N PRO A 154 -12.67 8.02 -2.22
CA PRO A 154 -11.72 8.28 -3.30
C PRO A 154 -12.35 8.90 -4.56
N GLU A 155 -13.55 8.45 -4.97
CA GLU A 155 -14.26 8.99 -6.13
C GLU A 155 -14.60 10.48 -5.93
N TYR A 156 -15.05 10.83 -4.73
CA TYR A 156 -15.36 12.21 -4.38
C TYR A 156 -14.10 13.07 -4.38
N ALA A 157 -13.02 12.63 -3.73
CA ALA A 157 -11.77 13.37 -3.69
C ALA A 157 -11.18 13.58 -5.09
N LEU A 158 -11.11 12.51 -5.89
CA LEU A 158 -10.60 12.55 -7.26
C LEU A 158 -11.41 13.50 -8.12
N LYS A 159 -12.75 13.52 -8.01
CA LYS A 159 -13.59 14.48 -8.72
C LYS A 159 -13.13 15.93 -8.49
N TYR A 160 -12.94 16.37 -7.25
CA TYR A 160 -12.56 17.76 -6.96
C TYR A 160 -11.10 18.06 -7.34
N MET A 161 -10.19 17.16 -7.02
CA MET A 161 -8.77 17.29 -7.36
C MET A 161 -8.56 17.41 -8.87
N THR A 162 -9.09 16.46 -9.64
CA THR A 162 -8.97 16.46 -11.10
C THR A 162 -9.72 17.62 -11.75
N THR A 163 -10.87 18.04 -11.21
CA THR A 163 -11.58 19.23 -11.71
C THR A 163 -10.75 20.50 -11.53
N PHE A 164 -9.99 20.59 -10.43
CA PHE A 164 -9.04 21.68 -10.24
C PHE A 164 -7.88 21.59 -11.24
N LEU A 165 -7.24 20.42 -11.36
CA LEU A 165 -6.11 20.19 -12.25
C LEU A 165 -6.46 20.44 -13.74
N LEU A 166 -7.66 20.05 -14.19
CA LEU A 166 -8.10 20.28 -15.57
C LEU A 166 -8.21 21.75 -15.95
N LYS A 167 -8.26 22.68 -14.98
CA LYS A 167 -8.21 24.12 -15.28
C LYS A 167 -6.88 24.52 -15.93
N PHE A 168 -5.81 23.75 -15.70
CA PHE A 168 -4.51 23.96 -16.34
C PHE A 168 -4.48 23.68 -17.85
N LEU A 169 -5.56 23.12 -18.42
CA LEU A 169 -5.73 23.07 -19.88
C LEU A 169 -5.78 24.46 -20.51
N LYS A 170 -6.32 25.45 -19.78
CA LYS A 170 -6.59 26.79 -20.31
C LYS A 170 -5.66 27.87 -19.77
N LYS A 171 -4.98 27.63 -18.65
CA LYS A 171 -4.17 28.61 -17.93
C LYS A 171 -2.97 27.91 -17.31
N ASP A 172 -1.80 28.51 -17.37
CA ASP A 172 -0.61 27.92 -16.73
C ASP A 172 -0.52 28.22 -15.23
N GLN A 173 -1.26 29.23 -14.75
CA GLN A 173 -1.34 29.62 -13.35
C GLN A 173 -2.80 29.73 -12.88
N LEU A 174 -3.08 29.23 -11.67
CA LEU A 174 -4.41 29.28 -11.05
C LEU A 174 -4.39 30.02 -9.72
N MET A 175 -5.43 30.80 -9.44
CA MET A 175 -5.63 31.41 -8.11
C MET A 175 -6.81 30.77 -7.41
N GLN A 176 -6.65 30.48 -6.12
CA GLN A 176 -7.73 30.00 -5.27
C GLN A 176 -7.93 30.98 -4.11
N LYS A 177 -9.12 31.58 -4.01
CA LYS A 177 -9.43 32.60 -2.98
C LYS A 177 -9.84 32.01 -1.63
N ARG A 178 -10.30 30.76 -1.62
CA ARG A 178 -10.77 30.06 -0.42
C ARG A 178 -9.92 28.82 -0.21
N ARG A 179 -9.64 28.49 1.05
CA ARG A 179 -8.97 27.24 1.39
C ARG A 179 -9.80 26.05 0.89
N ASP A 180 -9.13 25.10 0.27
CA ASP A 180 -9.74 23.91 -0.32
C ASP A 180 -8.85 22.72 0.00
N ILE A 181 -9.36 21.79 0.80
CA ILE A 181 -8.60 20.63 1.28
C ILE A 181 -8.07 19.75 0.13
N PHE A 182 -8.75 19.75 -1.02
CA PHE A 182 -8.31 19.00 -2.19
C PHE A 182 -7.11 19.67 -2.87
N VAL A 183 -7.09 21.01 -2.88
CA VAL A 183 -5.95 21.78 -3.38
C VAL A 183 -4.78 21.66 -2.40
N ASP A 184 -5.03 21.79 -1.09
CA ASP A 184 -4.00 21.61 -0.05
C ASP A 184 -3.36 20.21 -0.15
N SER A 185 -4.17 19.18 -0.42
CA SER A 185 -3.68 17.81 -0.64
C SER A 185 -2.85 17.68 -1.91
N LEU A 186 -3.23 18.32 -3.02
CA LEU A 186 -2.45 18.32 -4.25
C LEU A 186 -1.10 19.03 -4.08
N VAL A 187 -1.03 20.07 -3.24
CA VAL A 187 0.23 20.71 -2.84
C VAL A 187 1.08 19.74 -2.03
N LEU A 188 0.52 19.12 -1.00
CA LEU A 188 1.23 18.16 -0.15
C LEU A 188 1.75 16.95 -0.96
N LEU A 189 0.96 16.49 -1.92
CA LEU A 189 1.32 15.41 -2.84
C LEU A 189 2.28 15.87 -3.95
N GLY A 190 2.61 17.15 -4.06
CA GLY A 190 3.53 17.66 -5.08
C GLY A 190 3.00 17.57 -6.52
N TYR A 191 1.68 17.63 -6.72
CA TYR A 191 1.08 17.85 -8.05
C TYR A 191 1.14 19.30 -8.49
N ILE A 192 1.09 20.21 -7.51
CA ILE A 192 1.12 21.65 -7.71
C ILE A 192 1.97 22.31 -6.64
N VAL A 193 2.50 23.50 -6.96
CA VAL A 193 3.22 24.36 -6.00
C VAL A 193 2.63 25.76 -6.05
N GLN A 194 2.66 26.46 -4.91
CA GLN A 194 2.29 27.88 -4.84
C GLN A 194 3.54 28.73 -5.10
N ASN A 195 3.46 29.63 -6.09
CA ASN A 195 4.52 30.57 -6.43
C ASN A 195 4.49 31.81 -5.50
N GLU A 196 5.47 32.71 -5.66
CA GLU A 196 5.62 33.92 -4.83
C GLU A 196 4.40 34.86 -4.89
N ASP A 197 3.69 34.88 -6.02
CA ASP A 197 2.45 35.65 -6.22
C ASP A 197 1.21 34.98 -5.60
N GLY A 198 1.38 33.84 -4.92
CA GLY A 198 0.30 33.08 -4.32
C GLY A 198 -0.55 32.28 -5.32
N LYS A 199 -0.08 32.10 -6.57
CA LYS A 199 -0.75 31.31 -7.61
C LYS A 199 -0.19 29.89 -7.65
N TYR A 200 -1.02 28.95 -8.07
CA TYR A 200 -0.65 27.55 -8.24
C TYR A 200 -0.16 27.25 -9.64
N GLU A 201 0.90 26.48 -9.73
CA GLU A 201 1.53 25.98 -10.96
C GLU A 201 1.65 24.45 -10.88
N LEU A 202 1.57 23.77 -12.02
CA LEU A 202 1.81 22.33 -12.09
C LEU A 202 3.29 22.02 -11.91
N THR A 203 3.58 21.03 -11.07
CA THR A 203 4.93 20.46 -10.90
C THR A 203 5.10 19.12 -11.61
N VAL A 204 3.99 18.49 -12.00
CA VAL A 204 3.94 17.21 -12.70
C VAL A 204 3.83 17.41 -14.21
N GLU A 205 4.25 16.40 -14.98
CA GLU A 205 4.03 16.38 -16.43
C GLU A 205 2.53 16.25 -16.72
N PHE A 206 2.04 17.01 -17.70
CA PHE A 206 0.64 16.99 -18.12
C PHE A 206 0.48 16.76 -19.62
N ASP A 207 0.07 15.55 -19.99
CA ASP A 207 -0.39 15.21 -21.33
C ASP A 207 -1.80 15.80 -21.55
N LYS A 208 -1.86 16.92 -22.26
CA LYS A 208 -3.11 17.66 -22.54
C LYS A 208 -4.03 16.92 -23.51
N GLU A 209 -3.52 16.04 -24.36
CA GLU A 209 -4.33 15.32 -25.34
C GLU A 209 -5.07 14.17 -24.67
N ARG A 210 -4.38 13.43 -23.79
CA ARG A 210 -4.92 12.27 -23.09
C ARG A 210 -5.46 12.59 -21.70
N LEU A 211 -5.25 13.82 -21.22
CA LEU A 211 -5.62 14.30 -19.90
C LEU A 211 -4.92 13.52 -18.76
N ILE A 212 -3.64 13.21 -18.94
CA ILE A 212 -2.85 12.41 -17.99
C ILE A 212 -1.87 13.32 -17.24
N PHE A 213 -1.96 13.32 -15.92
CA PHE A 213 -0.98 13.93 -15.03
C PHE A 213 -0.03 12.83 -14.54
N ILE A 214 1.28 12.97 -14.78
CA ILE A 214 2.27 11.93 -14.53
C ILE A 214 3.20 12.35 -13.38
N LYS A 215 3.24 11.53 -12.32
CA LYS A 215 4.04 11.73 -11.12
C LYS A 215 4.89 10.50 -10.79
#